data_AF-A0A0T0M760-F1
#
_entry.id   AF-A0A0T0M760-F1
#
_cell.length_a   1.000
_cell.length_b   1.000
_cell.length_c   1.000
_cell.angle_alpha   90.00
_cell.angle_beta   90.00
_cell.angle_gamma   90.00
#
_symmetry.space_group_name_H-M   'P 1'
#
loop_
_entity.id
_entity.type
_entity.pdbx_description
1 polymer ?
#
loop_
_entity_poly.entity_id
_entity_poly.type
_entity_poly.pdbx_seq_one_letter_code
_entity_poly.pdbx_strand_id
1 'polypeptide(L)'
;MDLPIEIQDKFEKIDNQIEDCFENNNHSGIIELELQKWNLLPLPKEKYDESFFIAHSLANEYTEIQDHNNSKKWAEILFSCDVERLDDGEREFVAGKVHFAADNLERALEYFKIAYQKSEGRAFPDDNPAYLEFYNNPDQYIK
;
A
#
# COMPACT_ATOMS: atom_id res chain seq x y z
N MET A 1 -7.20 -4.76 -16.08
CA MET A 1 -6.83 -5.18 -17.46
C MET A 1 -5.75 -6.23 -17.37
N ASP A 2 -5.84 -7.32 -18.13
CA ASP A 2 -4.83 -8.38 -18.10
C ASP A 2 -3.49 -7.91 -18.70
N LEU A 3 -2.39 -8.32 -18.07
CA LEU A 3 -1.05 -8.08 -18.59
C LEU A 3 -0.73 -8.89 -19.86
N PRO A 4 0.10 -8.36 -20.77
CA PRO A 4 0.71 -9.16 -21.84
C PRO A 4 1.52 -10.33 -21.29
N ILE A 5 1.42 -11.50 -21.94
CA ILE A 5 2.09 -12.75 -21.50
C ILE A 5 3.60 -12.60 -21.26
N GLU A 6 4.31 -11.85 -22.12
CA GLU A 6 5.74 -11.61 -21.99
C GLU A 6 6.11 -10.81 -20.72
N ILE A 7 5.17 -10.04 -20.18
CA ILE A 7 5.33 -9.29 -18.93
C ILE A 7 5.00 -10.20 -17.75
N GLN A 8 3.98 -11.06 -17.86
CA GLN A 8 3.62 -12.04 -16.83
C GLN A 8 4.81 -12.97 -16.51
N ASP A 9 5.50 -13.51 -17.51
CA ASP A 9 6.69 -14.36 -17.32
C ASP A 9 7.85 -13.64 -16.60
N LYS A 10 7.94 -12.32 -16.75
CA LYS A 10 8.94 -11.50 -16.04
C LYS A 10 8.50 -11.24 -14.60
N PHE A 11 7.21 -11.00 -14.39
CA PHE A 11 6.64 -10.78 -13.06
C PHE A 11 6.83 -12.02 -12.20
N GLU A 12 6.54 -13.22 -12.70
CA GLU A 12 6.73 -14.48 -11.95
C GLU A 12 8.18 -14.62 -11.44
N LYS A 13 9.18 -14.27 -12.26
CA LYS A 13 10.59 -14.32 -11.84
C LYS A 13 10.95 -13.26 -10.80
N ILE A 14 10.32 -12.10 -10.87
CA ILE A 14 10.51 -11.03 -9.89
C ILE A 14 9.80 -11.39 -8.58
N ASP A 15 8.60 -11.97 -8.65
CA ASP A 15 7.80 -12.37 -7.49
C ASP A 15 8.54 -13.42 -6.65
N ASN A 16 9.18 -14.42 -7.27
CA ASN A 16 10.05 -15.36 -6.56
C ASN A 16 11.22 -14.66 -5.81
N GLN A 17 11.79 -13.59 -6.38
CA GLN A 17 12.85 -12.83 -5.70
C GLN A 17 12.30 -11.93 -4.58
N ILE A 18 11.06 -11.44 -4.73
CA ILE A 18 10.36 -10.69 -3.70
C ILE A 18 10.07 -11.61 -2.51
N GLU A 19 9.66 -12.86 -2.74
CA GLU A 19 9.49 -13.88 -1.69
C GLU A 19 10.78 -14.08 -0.89
N ASP A 20 11.92 -14.28 -1.56
CA ASP A 20 13.23 -14.37 -0.90
C ASP A 20 13.54 -13.09 -0.08
N CYS A 21 13.17 -11.92 -0.58
CA CYS A 21 13.37 -10.67 0.15
C CYS A 21 12.48 -10.57 1.40
N PHE A 22 11.23 -11.05 1.33
CA PHE A 22 10.32 -11.12 2.49
C PHE A 22 10.88 -12.04 3.57
N GLU A 23 11.35 -13.23 3.21
CA GLU A 23 11.95 -14.18 4.16
C GLU A 23 13.16 -13.58 4.91
N ASN A 24 13.88 -12.68 4.25
CA ASN A 24 15.06 -12.02 4.80
C ASN A 24 14.78 -10.62 5.39
N ASN A 25 13.52 -10.16 5.46
CA ASN A 25 13.12 -8.80 5.85
C ASN A 25 13.89 -7.70 5.07
N ASN A 26 14.19 -7.96 3.79
CA ASN A 26 14.92 -7.05 2.92
C ASN A 26 13.98 -6.07 2.22
N HIS A 27 13.43 -5.10 2.98
CA HIS A 27 12.52 -4.08 2.48
C HIS A 27 13.06 -3.32 1.26
N SER A 28 14.36 -2.95 1.27
CA SER A 28 14.98 -2.24 0.14
C SER A 28 15.02 -3.10 -1.13
N GLY A 29 15.24 -4.41 -1.01
CA GLY A 29 15.17 -5.34 -2.13
C GLY A 29 13.76 -5.46 -2.71
N ILE A 30 12.74 -5.56 -1.84
CA ILE A 30 11.34 -5.58 -2.26
C ILE A 30 11.01 -4.30 -3.04
N ILE A 31 11.38 -3.13 -2.51
CA ILE A 31 11.18 -1.84 -3.16
C ILE A 31 11.83 -1.81 -4.56
N GLU A 32 13.08 -2.26 -4.69
CA GLU A 32 13.78 -2.28 -5.97
C GLU A 32 13.03 -3.13 -7.00
N LEU A 33 12.62 -4.33 -6.60
CA LEU A 33 11.92 -5.30 -7.46
C LEU A 33 10.51 -4.85 -7.84
N GLU A 34 9.77 -4.26 -6.92
CA GLU A 34 8.44 -3.69 -7.19
C GLU A 34 8.51 -2.48 -8.13
N LEU A 35 9.53 -1.63 -7.98
CA LEU A 35 9.79 -0.56 -8.95
C LEU A 35 10.15 -1.11 -10.34
N GLN A 36 10.86 -2.24 -10.42
CA GLN A 36 11.10 -2.91 -11.69
C GLN A 36 9.78 -3.38 -12.33
N LYS A 37 8.89 -4.02 -11.55
CA LYS A 37 7.54 -4.40 -12.02
C LYS A 37 6.74 -3.18 -12.48
N TRP A 38 6.72 -2.10 -11.71
CA TRP A 38 6.04 -0.86 -12.09
C TRP A 38 6.53 -0.33 -13.44
N ASN A 39 7.85 -0.33 -13.66
CA ASN A 39 8.44 0.16 -14.89
C ASN A 39 8.10 -0.70 -16.10
N LEU A 40 7.93 -2.01 -15.91
CA LEU A 40 7.51 -2.95 -16.94
C LEU A 40 6.04 -2.80 -17.37
N LEU A 41 5.16 -2.27 -16.51
CA LEU A 41 3.74 -2.07 -16.85
C LEU A 41 3.57 -1.22 -18.13
N PRO A 42 2.73 -1.64 -19.10
CA PRO A 42 2.40 -0.81 -20.24
C PRO A 42 1.67 0.48 -19.83
N LEU A 43 1.72 1.50 -20.70
CA LEU A 43 0.97 2.75 -20.47
C LEU A 43 -0.48 2.65 -20.97
N PRO A 44 -1.46 3.21 -20.26
CA PRO A 44 -1.36 3.80 -18.91
C PRO A 44 -1.25 2.70 -17.83
N LYS A 45 -0.30 2.84 -16.90
CA LYS A 45 0.07 1.79 -15.92
C LYS A 45 -1.08 1.48 -14.98
N GLU A 46 -1.81 2.52 -14.62
CA GLU A 46 -2.88 2.54 -13.64
C GLU A 46 -4.10 1.70 -14.05
N LYS A 47 -4.20 1.26 -15.32
CA LYS A 47 -5.31 0.42 -15.81
C LYS A 47 -5.11 -1.09 -15.61
N TYR A 48 -3.91 -1.50 -15.18
CA TYR A 48 -3.58 -2.89 -14.95
C TYR A 48 -3.81 -3.25 -13.48
N ASP A 49 -4.31 -4.46 -13.22
CA ASP A 49 -4.70 -4.89 -11.88
C ASP A 49 -3.47 -4.92 -10.95
N GLU A 50 -2.32 -5.30 -11.51
CA GLU A 50 -1.03 -5.34 -10.84
C GLU A 50 -0.57 -3.96 -10.36
N SER A 51 -1.02 -2.88 -10.99
CA SER A 51 -0.67 -1.52 -10.57
C SER A 51 -1.14 -1.21 -9.14
N PHE A 52 -2.27 -1.78 -8.72
CA PHE A 52 -2.78 -1.66 -7.36
C PHE A 52 -1.85 -2.35 -6.37
N PHE A 53 -1.52 -3.61 -6.63
CA PHE A 53 -0.67 -4.41 -5.74
C PHE A 53 0.75 -3.84 -5.62
N ILE A 54 1.34 -3.40 -6.74
CA ILE A 54 2.67 -2.80 -6.75
C ILE A 54 2.67 -1.48 -5.97
N ALA A 55 1.71 -0.58 -6.20
CA ALA A 55 1.64 0.70 -5.49
C ALA A 55 1.36 0.51 -3.98
N HIS A 56 0.52 -0.45 -3.63
CA HIS A 56 0.22 -0.84 -2.26
C HIS A 56 1.47 -1.35 -1.54
N SER A 57 2.18 -2.31 -2.15
CA SER A 57 3.44 -2.86 -1.66
C SER A 57 4.45 -1.74 -1.42
N LEU A 58 4.71 -0.89 -2.44
CA LEU A 58 5.64 0.23 -2.32
C LEU A 58 5.27 1.21 -1.20
N ALA A 59 3.99 1.58 -1.05
CA ALA A 59 3.56 2.47 0.03
C ALA A 59 3.88 1.89 1.42
N ASN A 60 3.66 0.59 1.60
CA ASN A 60 3.95 -0.11 2.86
C ASN A 60 5.45 -0.27 3.09
N GLU A 61 6.20 -0.77 2.11
CA GLU A 61 7.65 -0.99 2.26
C GLU A 61 8.42 0.31 2.51
N TYR A 62 8.06 1.41 1.83
CA TYR A 62 8.63 2.73 2.13
C TYR A 62 8.25 3.22 3.54
N THR A 63 7.09 2.81 4.05
CA THR A 63 6.69 3.10 5.44
C THR A 63 7.57 2.35 6.44
N GLU A 64 7.86 1.07 6.20
CA GLU A 64 8.72 0.25 7.06
C GLU A 64 10.15 0.83 7.17
N ILE A 65 10.70 1.35 6.07
CA ILE A 65 12.02 2.01 6.07
C ILE A 65 11.99 3.50 6.45
N GLN A 66 10.83 4.02 6.90
CA GLN A 66 10.63 5.41 7.32
C GLN A 66 10.92 6.47 6.23
N ASP A 67 10.81 6.10 4.94
CA ASP A 67 10.85 7.07 3.85
C ASP A 67 9.45 7.65 3.61
N HIS A 68 9.09 8.61 4.45
CA HIS A 68 7.77 9.24 4.43
C HIS A 68 7.44 9.96 3.12
N ASN A 69 8.43 10.38 2.33
CA ASN A 69 8.17 11.08 1.07
C ASN A 69 7.73 10.10 0.00
N ASN A 70 8.45 8.99 -0.15
CA ASN A 70 8.10 7.97 -1.12
C ASN A 70 6.84 7.19 -0.70
N SER A 71 6.65 6.92 0.59
CA SER A 71 5.42 6.24 1.04
C SER A 71 4.16 7.05 0.74
N LYS A 72 4.18 8.38 0.99
CA LYS A 72 3.10 9.30 0.61
C LYS A 72 2.84 9.33 -0.89
N LYS A 73 3.91 9.47 -1.68
CA LYS A 73 3.81 9.45 -3.15
C LYS A 73 3.12 8.18 -3.65
N TRP A 74 3.49 7.01 -3.13
CA TRP A 74 2.91 5.75 -3.58
C TRP A 74 1.48 5.53 -3.07
N ALA A 75 1.16 5.98 -1.86
CA ALA A 75 -0.22 6.01 -1.38
C ALA A 75 -1.12 6.92 -2.24
N GLU A 76 -0.62 8.06 -2.73
CA GLU A 76 -1.37 8.91 -3.66
C GLU A 76 -1.58 8.23 -5.02
N ILE A 77 -0.54 7.58 -5.57
CA ILE A 77 -0.64 6.81 -6.83
C ILE A 77 -1.67 5.68 -6.71
N LEU A 78 -1.73 5.00 -5.56
CA LEU A 78 -2.65 3.89 -5.30
C LEU A 78 -4.13 4.26 -5.52
N PHE A 79 -4.52 5.52 -5.29
CA PHE A 79 -5.89 6.00 -5.57
C PHE A 79 -6.25 6.02 -7.05
N SER A 80 -5.24 6.04 -7.94
CA SER A 80 -5.43 6.01 -9.39
C SER A 80 -5.31 4.61 -9.99
N CYS A 81 -4.73 3.66 -9.27
CA CYS A 81 -4.49 2.29 -9.73
C CYS A 81 -5.75 1.43 -9.67
N ASP A 82 -6.01 0.67 -10.74
CA ASP A 82 -7.10 -0.30 -10.88
C ASP A 82 -8.41 0.20 -10.29
N VAL A 83 -8.90 1.34 -10.80
CA VAL A 83 -10.09 2.01 -10.27
C VAL A 83 -11.38 1.20 -10.43
N GLU A 84 -11.37 0.17 -11.28
CA GLU A 84 -12.49 -0.76 -11.45
C GLU A 84 -12.52 -1.83 -10.34
N ARG A 85 -11.43 -1.99 -9.57
CA ARG A 85 -11.38 -2.82 -8.36
C ARG A 85 -12.44 -2.36 -7.36
N LEU A 86 -12.99 -3.31 -6.62
CA LEU A 86 -13.85 -3.04 -5.47
C LEU A 86 -13.24 -1.97 -4.55
N ASP A 87 -14.05 -0.97 -4.22
CA ASP A 87 -13.70 0.09 -3.28
C ASP A 87 -14.07 -0.31 -1.85
N ASP A 88 -13.22 -1.13 -1.24
CA ASP A 88 -13.44 -1.76 0.07
C ASP A 88 -12.78 -1.02 1.24
N GLY A 89 -12.17 0.14 0.98
CA GLY A 89 -11.48 0.96 1.99
C GLY A 89 -9.98 0.69 2.13
N GLU A 90 -9.42 -0.27 1.39
CA GLU A 90 -7.99 -0.62 1.47
C GLU A 90 -7.08 0.56 1.11
N ARG A 91 -7.47 1.38 0.13
CA ARG A 91 -6.71 2.56 -0.31
C ARG A 91 -6.56 3.58 0.81
N GLU A 92 -7.67 3.89 1.48
CA GLU A 92 -7.68 4.78 2.62
C GLU A 92 -6.97 4.16 3.82
N PHE A 93 -7.05 2.85 4.02
CA PHE A 93 -6.32 2.20 5.09
C PHE A 93 -4.80 2.38 4.93
N VAL A 94 -4.26 2.12 3.72
CA VAL A 94 -2.85 2.35 3.40
C VAL A 94 -2.46 3.83 3.58
N ALA A 95 -3.28 4.76 3.08
CA ALA A 95 -3.03 6.18 3.27
C ALA A 95 -3.01 6.58 4.75
N GLY A 96 -3.92 6.03 5.55
CA GLY A 96 -3.95 6.20 7.00
C GLY A 96 -2.68 5.72 7.68
N LYS A 97 -2.18 4.52 7.32
CA LYS A 97 -0.90 3.98 7.82
C LYS A 97 0.28 4.90 7.50
N VAL A 98 0.36 5.38 6.27
CA VAL A 98 1.42 6.30 5.81
C VAL A 98 1.41 7.60 6.60
N HIS A 99 0.24 8.18 6.84
CA HIS A 99 0.11 9.39 7.66
C HIS A 99 0.41 9.14 9.13
N PHE A 100 -0.01 8.00 9.67
CA PHE A 100 0.26 7.61 11.06
C PHE A 100 1.76 7.46 11.30
N ALA A 101 2.47 6.75 10.42
CA ALA A 101 3.91 6.56 10.51
C ALA A 101 4.70 7.88 10.37
N ALA A 102 4.13 8.86 9.66
CA ALA A 102 4.71 10.19 9.50
C ALA A 102 4.27 11.19 10.61
N ASP A 103 3.71 10.71 11.72
CA ASP A 103 3.20 11.49 12.85
C ASP A 103 2.15 12.55 12.48
N ASN A 104 1.47 12.37 11.33
CA ASN A 104 0.38 13.22 10.89
C ASN A 104 -0.96 12.62 11.30
N LEU A 105 -1.18 12.57 12.61
CA LEU A 105 -2.25 11.81 13.23
C LEU A 105 -3.66 12.28 12.83
N GLU A 106 -3.88 13.58 12.67
CA GLU A 106 -5.18 14.11 12.23
C GLU A 106 -5.56 13.57 10.84
N ARG A 107 -4.62 13.60 9.89
CA ARG A 107 -4.84 13.03 8.54
C ARG A 107 -4.97 11.52 8.57
N ALA A 108 -4.17 10.84 9.39
CA ALA A 108 -4.31 9.40 9.56
C ALA A 108 -5.73 9.02 10.00
N LEU A 109 -6.27 9.74 10.98
CA LEU A 109 -7.63 9.53 11.49
C LEU A 109 -8.71 9.79 10.42
N GLU A 110 -8.56 10.84 9.60
CA GLU A 110 -9.48 11.11 8.49
C GLU A 110 -9.55 9.92 7.52
N TYR A 111 -8.39 9.39 7.12
CA TYR A 111 -8.33 8.23 6.25
C TYR A 111 -8.86 6.96 6.90
N PHE A 112 -8.50 6.69 8.16
CA PHE A 112 -9.00 5.51 8.88
C PHE A 112 -10.52 5.52 9.06
N LYS A 113 -11.16 6.69 9.22
CA LYS A 113 -12.63 6.80 9.22
C LYS A 113 -13.25 6.33 7.91
N ILE A 114 -12.68 6.75 6.78
CA ILE A 114 -13.19 6.36 5.46
C ILE A 114 -12.96 4.86 5.23
N ALA A 115 -11.77 4.36 5.55
CA ALA A 115 -11.44 2.94 5.47
C ALA A 115 -12.44 2.10 6.29
N TYR A 116 -12.65 2.46 7.56
CA TYR A 116 -13.58 1.76 8.45
C TYR A 116 -15.02 1.80 7.94
N GLN A 117 -15.46 2.94 7.41
CA GLN A 117 -16.80 3.08 6.85
C GLN A 117 -17.03 2.16 5.63
N LYS A 118 -16.05 2.09 4.72
CA LYS A 118 -16.14 1.26 3.51
C LYS A 118 -15.99 -0.24 3.83
N SER A 119 -15.06 -0.56 4.72
CA SER A 119 -14.73 -1.95 5.06
C SER A 119 -15.60 -2.53 6.16
N GLU A 120 -16.40 -1.71 6.85
CA GLU A 120 -17.08 -2.05 8.11
C GLU A 120 -16.11 -2.66 9.14
N GLY A 121 -14.90 -2.09 9.22
CA GLY A 121 -13.81 -2.56 10.08
C GLY A 121 -12.93 -3.69 9.53
N ARG A 122 -13.33 -4.38 8.44
CA ARG A 122 -12.54 -5.50 7.87
C ARG A 122 -11.12 -5.14 7.40
N ALA A 123 -10.86 -3.88 7.06
CA ALA A 123 -9.53 -3.42 6.62
C ALA A 123 -8.51 -3.32 7.76
N PHE A 124 -8.94 -3.41 9.03
CA PHE A 124 -8.08 -3.35 10.20
C PHE A 124 -7.74 -4.77 10.66
N PRO A 125 -6.54 -5.30 10.36
CA PRO A 125 -6.21 -6.66 10.70
C PRO A 125 -5.92 -6.81 12.21
N ASP A 126 -6.27 -7.96 12.77
CA ASP A 126 -6.10 -8.25 14.20
C ASP A 126 -4.63 -8.33 14.64
N ASP A 127 -3.71 -8.56 13.70
CA ASP A 127 -2.27 -8.70 13.96
C ASP A 127 -1.55 -7.36 14.19
N ASN A 128 -2.16 -6.24 13.80
CA ASN A 128 -1.68 -4.89 14.09
C ASN A 128 -2.79 -4.05 14.73
N PRO A 129 -3.07 -4.28 16.03
CA PRO A 129 -4.18 -3.62 16.72
C PRO A 129 -3.96 -2.12 16.91
N ALA A 130 -2.73 -1.61 16.74
CA ALA A 130 -2.39 -0.21 17.01
C ALA A 130 -3.21 0.78 16.16
N TYR A 131 -3.47 0.46 14.89
CA TYR A 131 -4.26 1.33 14.01
C TYR A 131 -5.73 1.38 14.43
N LEU A 132 -6.31 0.25 14.83
CA LEU A 132 -7.69 0.18 15.32
C LEU A 132 -7.82 0.83 16.70
N GLU A 133 -6.82 0.66 17.57
CA GLU A 133 -6.75 1.32 18.88
C GLU A 133 -6.70 2.84 18.73
N PHE A 134 -5.83 3.34 17.85
CA PHE A 134 -5.75 4.75 17.51
C PHE A 134 -7.06 5.28 16.96
N TYR A 135 -7.68 4.57 16.01
CA TYR A 135 -8.98 4.96 15.44
C TYR A 135 -10.08 5.06 16.50
N ASN A 136 -10.13 4.15 17.46
CA ASN A 136 -11.13 4.13 18.53
C ASN A 136 -10.85 5.15 19.64
N ASN A 137 -9.59 5.54 19.86
CA ASN A 137 -9.17 6.39 20.97
C ASN A 137 -8.25 7.55 20.54
N PRO A 138 -8.63 8.35 19.53
CA PRO A 138 -7.72 9.33 18.93
C PRO A 138 -7.24 10.41 19.92
N ASP A 139 -8.06 10.77 20.91
CA ASP A 139 -7.74 11.78 21.94
C ASP A 139 -6.57 11.37 22.87
N GLN A 140 -6.19 10.08 22.88
CA GLN A 140 -5.00 9.63 23.60
C GLN A 140 -3.70 9.96 22.86
N TYR A 141 -3.78 10.20 21.56
CA TYR A 141 -2.65 10.39 20.65
C TYR A 141 -2.56 11.85 20.16
N ILE A 142 -3.70 12.44 19.82
CA ILE A 142 -3.83 13.82 19.35
C ILE A 142 -4.09 14.71 20.57
N LYS A 143 -3.18 15.65 20.85
CA LYS A 143 -3.25 16.58 21.99
C LYS A 143 -3.77 17.95 21.59
#